data_AF-A0A6P2FUL0-F1
#
_entry.id   AF-A0A6P2FUL0-F1
#
_cell.length_a   1.000
_cell.length_b   1.000
_cell.length_c   1.000
_cell.angle_alpha   90.00
_cell.angle_beta   90.00
_cell.angle_gamma   90.00
#
_symmetry.space_group_name_H-M   'P 1'
#
loop_
_entity.id
_entity.type
_entity.pdbx_description
1 polymer ?
#
loop_
_entity_poly.entity_id
_entity_poly.type
_entity_poly.pdbx_seq_one_letter_code
_entity_poly.pdbx_strand_id
1 'polypeptide(L)'
;MEDNAELRHLLARARDAARGGHAAWTVQSTGEKVAVALVLNRADWLAEFDYTLAEAIKRTGPEWLQLIPTVERLLEDEGVLPVSPQSPS
;
A
#
# COMPACT_ATOMS: atom_id res chain seq x y z
N MET A 1 -12.71 -16.42 0.68
CA MET A 1 -12.85 -15.87 -0.70
C MET A 1 -12.85 -14.33 -0.67
N GLU A 2 -13.25 -13.71 0.44
CA GLU A 2 -13.13 -12.26 0.68
C GLU A 2 -11.68 -11.73 0.62
N ASP A 3 -10.70 -12.49 1.11
CA ASP A 3 -9.28 -12.08 1.14
C ASP A 3 -8.73 -11.74 -0.26
N ASN A 4 -9.24 -12.40 -1.29
CA ASN A 4 -8.82 -12.18 -2.67
C ASN A 4 -9.44 -10.88 -3.24
N ALA A 5 -10.63 -10.49 -2.79
CA ALA A 5 -11.26 -9.24 -3.20
C ALA A 5 -10.53 -8.04 -2.59
N GLU A 6 -10.20 -8.11 -1.29
CA GLU A 6 -9.44 -7.07 -0.60
C GLU A 6 -8.02 -6.94 -1.14
N LEU A 7 -7.35 -8.06 -1.39
CA LEU A 7 -6.02 -8.07 -2.02
C LEU A 7 -6.05 -7.39 -3.39
N ARG A 8 -7.00 -7.75 -4.26
CA ARG A 8 -7.13 -7.15 -5.59
C ARG A 8 -7.47 -5.66 -5.52
N HIS A 9 -8.29 -5.26 -4.55
CA HIS A 9 -8.65 -3.87 -4.33
C HIS A 9 -7.44 -3.04 -3.88
N LEU A 10 -6.71 -3.51 -2.85
CA LEU A 10 -5.50 -2.85 -2.37
C LEU A 10 -4.42 -2.80 -3.46
N LEU A 11 -4.22 -3.88 -4.22
CA LEU A 11 -3.30 -3.90 -5.36
C LEU A 11 -3.65 -2.87 -6.42
N ALA A 12 -4.93 -2.78 -6.81
CA ALA A 12 -5.36 -1.79 -7.81
C ALA A 12 -5.09 -0.36 -7.33
N ARG A 13 -5.36 -0.06 -6.06
CA ARG A 13 -5.13 1.26 -5.46
C ARG A 13 -3.66 1.59 -5.30
N ALA A 14 -2.85 0.64 -4.87
CA ALA A 14 -1.42 0.81 -4.72
C ALA A 14 -0.74 1.01 -6.09
N ARG A 15 -1.17 0.26 -7.10
CA ARG A 15 -0.70 0.42 -8.49
C ARG A 15 -1.04 1.78 -9.07
N ASP A 16 -2.28 2.24 -8.87
CA ASP A 16 -2.73 3.55 -9.34
C ASP A 16 -1.92 4.68 -8.69
N ALA A 17 -1.71 4.60 -7.36
CA ALA A 17 -0.88 5.55 -6.63
C ALA A 17 0.61 5.48 -7.01
N ALA A 18 1.15 4.30 -7.28
CA ALA A 18 2.53 4.16 -7.74
C ALA A 18 2.75 4.82 -9.11
N ARG A 19 1.78 4.71 -10.02
CA ARG A 19 1.86 5.28 -11.38
C ARG A 19 1.46 6.76 -11.45
N GLY A 20 0.38 7.14 -10.76
CA GLY A 20 -0.17 8.48 -10.73
C GLY A 20 0.41 9.37 -9.62
N GLY A 21 1.27 8.82 -8.78
CA GLY A 21 1.91 9.52 -7.66
C GLY A 21 0.90 10.02 -6.62
N HIS A 22 1.28 11.11 -5.94
CA HIS A 22 0.51 11.68 -4.84
C HIS A 22 -0.91 12.13 -5.26
N ALA A 23 -1.11 12.55 -6.51
CA ALA A 23 -2.43 12.95 -7.02
C ALA A 23 -3.42 11.77 -7.08
N ALA A 24 -2.96 10.58 -7.50
CA ALA A 24 -3.77 9.36 -7.52
C ALA A 24 -4.00 8.78 -6.11
N TRP A 25 -3.07 9.03 -5.19
CA TRP A 25 -3.21 8.65 -3.80
C TRP A 25 -4.23 9.54 -3.05
N THR A 26 -4.24 10.86 -3.28
CA THR A 26 -5.09 11.77 -2.51
C THR A 26 -6.60 11.63 -2.80
N VAL A 27 -6.99 10.96 -3.89
CA VAL A 27 -8.41 10.71 -4.22
C VAL A 27 -9.00 9.47 -3.55
N GLN A 28 -8.20 8.67 -2.85
CA GLN A 28 -8.63 7.43 -2.20
C GLN A 28 -9.28 7.70 -0.83
N SER A 29 -9.97 6.72 -0.23
CA SER A 29 -10.50 6.89 1.14
C SER A 29 -9.37 6.92 2.16
N THR A 30 -9.56 7.56 3.32
CA THR A 30 -8.51 7.70 4.35
C THR A 30 -7.87 6.37 4.76
N GLY A 31 -8.64 5.28 4.89
CA GLY A 31 -8.09 3.96 5.20
C GLY A 31 -7.23 3.38 4.05
N GLU A 32 -7.69 3.53 2.80
CA GLU A 32 -6.94 3.11 1.61
C GLU A 32 -5.63 3.89 1.48
N LYS A 33 -5.65 5.20 1.73
CA LYS A 33 -4.45 6.04 1.68
C LYS A 33 -3.37 5.55 2.64
N VAL A 34 -3.75 5.22 3.87
CA VAL A 34 -2.81 4.71 4.87
C VAL A 34 -2.25 3.36 4.43
N ALA A 35 -3.11 2.43 3.98
CA ALA A 35 -2.66 1.11 3.52
C ALA A 35 -1.74 1.21 2.30
N VAL A 36 -2.09 2.03 1.30
CA VAL A 36 -1.28 2.25 0.10
C VAL A 36 0.05 2.93 0.44
N ALA A 37 0.06 3.90 1.35
CA ALA A 37 1.30 4.53 1.78
C ALA A 37 2.24 3.52 2.48
N LEU A 38 1.69 2.55 3.22
CA LEU A 38 2.48 1.45 3.79
C LEU A 38 3.02 0.52 2.70
N VAL A 39 2.19 0.10 1.73
CA VAL A 39 2.62 -0.76 0.59
C VAL A 39 3.74 -0.11 -0.23
N LEU A 40 3.62 1.18 -0.50
CA LEU A 40 4.62 1.91 -1.28
C LEU A 40 5.80 2.40 -0.43
N ASN A 41 5.83 2.06 0.86
CA ASN A 41 6.81 2.53 1.84
C ASN A 41 7.01 4.07 1.83
N ARG A 42 5.90 4.81 1.68
CA ARG A 42 5.86 6.28 1.61
C ARG A 42 5.51 6.88 2.96
N ALA A 43 6.49 6.91 3.86
CA ALA A 43 6.36 7.60 5.16
C ALA A 43 6.03 9.10 5.01
N ASP A 44 6.53 9.73 3.96
CA ASP A 44 6.22 11.11 3.57
C ASP A 44 4.71 11.35 3.39
N TRP A 45 3.98 10.39 2.82
CA TRP A 45 2.54 10.47 2.64
C TRP A 45 1.76 10.24 3.94
N LEU A 46 2.28 9.37 4.82
CA LEU A 46 1.70 9.21 6.16
C LEU A 46 1.84 10.47 7.00
N ALA A 47 2.95 11.21 6.83
CA ALA A 47 3.20 12.47 7.54
C ALA A 47 2.18 13.56 7.19
N GLU A 48 1.58 13.53 6.00
CA GLU A 48 0.51 14.47 5.63
C GLU A 48 -0.78 14.29 6.45
N PHE A 49 -0.96 13.12 7.08
CA PHE A 49 -2.06 12.87 8.00
C PHE A 49 -1.72 13.17 9.46
N ASP A 50 -0.50 13.62 9.75
CA ASP A 50 0.05 13.73 11.10
C ASP A 50 -0.01 12.38 11.87
N TYR A 51 -0.08 11.27 11.13
CA TYR A 51 -0.18 9.95 11.73
C TYR A 51 1.19 9.37 12.05
N THR A 52 1.31 8.84 13.25
CA THR A 52 2.43 7.97 13.60
C THR A 52 2.32 6.64 12.86
N LEU A 53 3.45 5.93 12.69
CA LEU A 53 3.44 4.57 12.13
C LEU A 53 2.50 3.62 12.91
N ALA A 54 2.43 3.78 14.24
CA ALA A 54 1.54 3.00 15.08
C ALA A 54 0.06 3.27 14.77
N GLU A 55 -0.30 4.53 14.54
CA GLU A 55 -1.67 4.89 14.13
C GLU A 55 -1.99 4.41 12.72
N ALA A 56 -1.03 4.50 11.80
CA ALA A 56 -1.18 3.98 10.45
C ALA A 56 -1.52 2.47 10.48
N ILE A 57 -0.73 1.68 11.22
CA ILE A 57 -0.97 0.25 11.41
C ILE A 57 -2.36 -0.01 12.02
N LYS A 58 -2.73 0.76 13.05
CA LYS A 58 -4.04 0.64 13.70
C LYS A 58 -5.20 0.97 12.75
N ARG A 59 -5.02 1.92 11.84
CA ARG A 59 -6.03 2.37 10.86
C ARG A 59 -6.17 1.41 9.68
N THR A 60 -5.07 0.85 9.19
CA THR A 60 -5.08 -0.18 8.14
C THR A 60 -5.77 -1.44 8.64
N GLY A 61 -5.55 -1.81 9.91
CA GLY A 61 -6.14 -3.00 10.49
C GLY A 61 -5.41 -4.29 10.07
N PRO A 62 -5.61 -5.37 10.83
CA PRO A 62 -4.82 -6.60 10.69
C PRO A 62 -5.02 -7.30 9.34
N GLU A 63 -6.25 -7.31 8.80
CA GLU A 63 -6.57 -7.98 7.54
C GLU A 63 -5.77 -7.40 6.38
N TRP A 64 -5.75 -6.07 6.25
CA TRP A 64 -5.02 -5.42 5.17
C TRP A 64 -3.51 -5.43 5.41
N LEU A 65 -3.06 -5.33 6.67
CA LEU A 65 -1.64 -5.37 7.02
C LEU A 65 -0.98 -6.70 6.59
N GLN A 66 -1.74 -7.81 6.68
CA GLN A 66 -1.30 -9.12 6.23
C GLN A 66 -1.15 -9.21 4.70
N LEU A 67 -1.89 -8.40 3.96
CA LEU A 67 -1.86 -8.37 2.49
C LEU A 67 -0.73 -7.51 1.94
N ILE A 68 -0.24 -6.51 2.70
CA ILE A 68 0.83 -5.59 2.29
C ILE A 68 2.03 -6.29 1.63
N PRO A 69 2.69 -7.29 2.25
CA PRO A 69 3.85 -7.93 1.64
C PRO A 69 3.52 -8.66 0.33
N THR A 70 2.31 -9.22 0.23
CA THR A 70 1.83 -9.86 -1.00
C THR A 70 1.61 -8.83 -2.11
N VAL A 71 1.02 -7.68 -1.79
CA VAL A 71 0.79 -6.60 -2.76
C VAL A 71 2.11 -6.00 -3.23
N GLU A 72 3.05 -5.72 -2.32
CA GLU A 72 4.39 -5.25 -2.66
C GLU A 72 5.03 -6.18 -3.69
N ARG A 73 5.03 -7.50 -3.40
CA ARG A 73 5.59 -8.52 -4.29
C ARG A 73 4.95 -8.53 -5.68
N LEU A 74 3.63 -8.39 -5.75
CA LEU A 74 2.89 -8.34 -7.03
C LEU A 74 3.25 -7.08 -7.82
N LEU A 75 3.43 -5.93 -7.16
CA LEU A 75 3.85 -4.69 -7.81
C LEU A 75 5.30 -4.75 -8.29
N GLU A 76 6.19 -5.42 -7.55
CA GLU A 76 7.56 -5.72 -8.00
C GLU A 76 7.55 -6.60 -9.25
N ASP A 77 6.74 -7.68 -9.26
CA ASP A 77 6.59 -8.59 -10.41
C ASP A 77 6.01 -7.89 -11.64
N GLU A 78 5.04 -6.98 -11.44
CA GLU A 78 4.51 -6.11 -12.51
C GLU A 78 5.53 -5.04 -12.98
N GLY A 79 6.68 -4.90 -12.33
CA GLY A 79 7.69 -3.87 -12.61
C GLY A 79 7.23 -2.45 -12.25
N VAL A 80 6.19 -2.33 -11.41
CA VAL A 80 5.65 -1.06 -10.92
C VAL A 80 6.52 -0.53 -9.78
N LEU A 81 6.94 -1.41 -8.87
CA LEU A 81 7.94 -1.10 -7.86
C LEU A 81 9.31 -1.66 -8.26
N PRO A 82 10.41 -1.00 -7.89
CA PRO A 82 11.72 -1.60 -8.02
C PRO A 82 11.80 -2.83 -7.12
N VAL A 83 12.43 -3.90 -7.60
CA VAL A 83 12.64 -5.11 -6.82
C VAL A 83 13.43 -4.79 -5.55
N SER A 84 12.85 -5.09 -4.41
CA SER A 84 13.46 -4.96 -3.10
C SER A 84 14.68 -5.89 -3.02
N PRO A 85 15.87 -5.42 -2.61
CA PRO A 85 17.08 -6.24 -2.55
C PRO A 85 17.01 -7.40 -1.54
N GLN A 86 15.92 -7.49 -0.77
CA GLN A 86 15.68 -8.52 0.26
C GLN A 86 14.73 -9.64 -0.21
N SER A 87 14.35 -9.68 -1.48
CA SER A 87 13.57 -10.78 -2.07
C SER A 87 14.51 -11.87 -2.60
N PRO A 88 14.83 -12.95 -1.85
CA PRO A 88 15.57 -14.07 -2.41
C PRO A 88 14.74 -14.75 -3.52
N SER A 89 15.44 -15.17 -4.57
CA SER A 89 14.93 -15.93 -5.72
C SER A 89 14.47 -17.33 -5.34
#